data_AF-A0AAV3FW36-F1
#
_entry.id   AF-A0AAV3FW36-F1
#
_cell.length_a   1.000
_cell.length_b   1.000
_cell.length_c   1.000
_cell.angle_alpha   90.00
_cell.angle_beta   90.00
_cell.angle_gamma   90.00
#
_symmetry.space_group_name_H-M   'P 1'
#
loop_
_entity.id
_entity.type
_entity.pdbx_description
1 polymer ?
#
loop_
_entity_poly.entity_id
_entity_poly.type
_entity_poly.pdbx_seq_one_letter_code
_entity_poly.pdbx_strand_id
1 'polypeptide(L)' 'MKIKLFYQKHNESLDDFEYRVNQFTLSVSVIDIKFSEATYGNYEDMSTTTSLLVLYR' A
#
# COMPACT_ATOMS: atom_id res chain seq x y z
N MET A 1 5.65 18.23 -4.95
CA MET A 1 5.38 17.10 -4.04
C MET A 1 4.26 16.29 -4.65
N LYS A 2 4.45 14.99 -4.77
CA LYS A 2 3.49 14.06 -5.36
C LYS A 2 3.15 12.99 -4.33
N ILE A 3 2.00 12.36 -4.54
CA ILE A 3 1.52 11.26 -3.70
C ILE A 3 1.33 10.02 -4.55
N LYS A 4 1.60 8.85 -3.99
CA LYS A 4 1.21 7.58 -4.57
C LYS A 4 0.62 6.68 -3.51
N LEU A 5 -0.58 6.18 -3.79
CA LEU A 5 -1.29 5.25 -2.93
C LEU A 5 -1.04 3.82 -3.42
N PHE A 6 -0.72 2.95 -2.48
CA PHE A 6 -0.59 1.51 -2.66
C PHE A 6 -1.63 0.83 -1.78
N TYR A 7 -2.25 -0.21 -2.33
CA TYR A 7 -3.08 -1.16 -1.60
C TYR A 7 -2.68 -2.55 -2.06
N GLN A 8 -2.71 -3.52 -1.14
CA GLN A 8 -2.58 -4.92 -1.51
C GLN A 8 -3.84 -5.32 -2.28
N LYS A 9 -3.68 -5.84 -3.49
CA LYS A 9 -4.84 -6.32 -4.27
C LYS A 9 -5.29 -7.68 -3.74
N HIS A 10 -6.57 -8.00 -3.91
CA HIS A 10 -7.19 -9.24 -3.44
C HIS A 10 -6.43 -10.53 -3.83
N ASN A 11 -5.81 -10.57 -5.01
CA ASN A 11 -5.05 -11.73 -5.50
C ASN A 11 -3.53 -11.48 -5.57
N GLU A 12 -3.02 -10.44 -4.91
CA GLU A 12 -1.60 -10.11 -4.90
C GLU A 12 -0.96 -10.70 -3.65
N SER A 13 0.13 -11.47 -3.85
CA SER A 13 0.94 -11.96 -2.74
C SER A 13 1.58 -10.78 -2.00
N LEU A 14 1.91 -10.97 -0.72
CA LEU A 14 2.63 -9.93 0.03
C LEU A 14 3.97 -9.59 -0.63
N ASP A 15 4.69 -10.59 -1.13
CA ASP A 15 5.96 -10.40 -1.83
C ASP A 15 5.80 -9.53 -3.09
N ASP A 16 4.76 -9.75 -3.89
CA ASP A 16 4.49 -8.93 -5.08
C ASP A 16 4.12 -7.49 -4.72
N PHE A 17 3.33 -7.31 -3.66
CA PHE A 17 2.96 -6.01 -3.14
C PHE A 17 4.20 -5.23 -2.67
N GLU A 18 5.01 -5.86 -1.82
CA GLU A 18 6.25 -5.28 -1.31
C GLU A 18 7.23 -4.97 -2.42
N TYR A 19 7.41 -5.88 -3.39
CA TYR A 19 8.25 -5.66 -4.56
C TYR A 19 7.81 -4.40 -5.32
N ARG A 20 6.51 -4.25 -5.59
CA ARG A 20 5.97 -3.10 -6.33
C ARG A 20 6.13 -1.77 -5.57
N VAL A 21 5.97 -1.79 -4.25
CA VAL A 21 6.23 -0.63 -3.39
C VAL A 21 7.72 -0.28 -3.43
N ASN A 22 8.60 -1.26 -3.24
CA ASN A 22 10.05 -1.09 -3.20
C ASN A 22 10.61 -0.57 -4.53
N GLN A 23 10.17 -1.13 -5.66
CA GLN A 23 10.55 -0.65 -6.99
C GLN A 23 10.18 0.82 -7.20
N PHE A 24 9.00 1.23 -6.72
CA PHE A 24 8.60 2.62 -6.79
C PHE A 24 9.45 3.52 -5.88
N THR A 25 9.66 3.14 -4.61
CA THR A 25 10.43 3.95 -3.65
C THR A 25 11.90 4.10 -4.03
N LEU A 26 12.47 3.11 -4.73
CA LEU A 26 13.83 3.21 -5.30
C LEU A 26 13.92 4.19 -6.47
N SER A 27 12.82 4.39 -7.20
CA SER A 27 12.77 5.23 -8.40
C SER A 27 12.55 6.73 -8.12
N VAL A 28 12.24 7.10 -6.87
CA VAL A 28 11.89 8.47 -6.49
C VAL A 28 12.58 8.92 -5.21
N SER A 29 12.68 10.24 -5.01
CA SER A 29 13.09 10.78 -3.71
C SER A 29 11.90 10.76 -2.76
N VAL A 30 11.81 9.69 -1.96
CA VAL A 30 10.79 9.53 -0.92
C VAL A 30 10.99 10.57 0.17
N ILE A 31 9.90 11.23 0.56
CA ILE A 31 9.84 12.20 1.66
C ILE A 31 9.28 11.53 2.92
N ASP A 32 8.18 10.80 2.78
CA ASP A 32 7.45 10.16 3.89
C ASP A 32 6.63 8.97 3.37
N ILE A 33 6.37 8.00 4.24
CA ILE A 33 5.49 6.85 3.98
C ILE A 33 4.53 6.71 5.15
N LYS A 34 3.23 6.75 4.88
CA LYS A 34 2.18 6.55 5.89
C LYS A 34 1.51 5.20 5.69
N PHE A 35 1.38 4.45 6.77
CA PHE A 35 0.67 3.17 6.80
C PHE A 35 -0.76 3.35 7.30
N SER A 36 -1.69 2.62 6.68
CA SER A 36 -3.06 2.50 7.17
C SER A 36 -3.59 1.11 6.88
N GLU A 37 -4.19 0.50 7.89
CA GLU A 37 -4.92 -0.75 7.79
C GLU A 37 -6.39 -0.48 8.09
N ALA A 38 -7.27 -1.00 7.24
CA ALA A 38 -8.70 -0.86 7.41
C ALA A 38 -9.36 -2.24 7.33
N THR A 39 -10.13 -2.59 8.36
CA THR A 39 -11.05 -3.72 8.32
C THR A 39 -12.33 -3.30 7.61
N TYR A 40 -12.84 -4.11 6.70
CA TYR A 40 -14.10 -3.88 6.02
C TYR A 40 -14.87 -5.19 5.87
N GLY A 41 -16.20 -5.08 5.76
CA GLY A 41 -17.07 -6.25 5.64
C GLY A 41 -18.21 -6.25 6.64
N ASN A 42 -18.82 -7.42 6.80
CA ASN A 42 -19.92 -7.65 7.74
C ASN A 42 -19.60 -8.88 8.63
N TYR A 43 -20.59 -9.39 9.38
CA TYR A 43 -20.36 -10.51 10.29
C TYR A 43 -20.04 -11.85 9.60
N GLU A 44 -20.40 -12.01 8.32
CA GLU A 44 -20.16 -13.24 7.54
C GLU A 44 -18.88 -13.17 6.70
N ASP A 45 -18.51 -11.98 6.24
CA ASP A 45 -17.36 -11.78 5.37
C ASP A 45 -16.61 -10.53 5.81
N MET A 46 -15.55 -10.75 6.60
CA MET A 46 -14.72 -9.71 7.19
C MET A 46 -13.31 -9.83 6.62
N SER A 47 -12.78 -8.72 6.11
CA SER A 47 -11.45 -8.67 5.50
C SER A 47 -10.69 -7.42 5.92
N THR A 48 -9.41 -7.38 5.60
CA THR A 48 -8.48 -6.30 5.91
C THR A 48 -7.85 -5.79 4.62
N THR A 49 -7.80 -4.48 4.45
CA THR A 49 -6.99 -3.84 3.40
C THR A 49 -5.81 -3.12 4.04
N THR A 50 -4.62 -3.53 3.64
CA THR A 50 -3.37 -2.82 3.93
C THR A 50 -3.10 -1.78 2.84
N SER A 51 -2.80 -0.56 3.25
CA SER A 51 -2.49 0.54 2.33
C SER A 51 -1.29 1.37 2.79
N LEU A 52 -0.55 1.89 1.81
CA LEU A 52 0.60 2.79 2.01
C LEU A 52 0.42 4.05 1.17
N LEU A 53 0.58 5.21 1.80
CA LEU A 53 0.65 6.50 1.11
C LEU A 53 2.11 6.97 1.10
N VAL A 54 2.71 7.00 -0.10
CA VAL A 54 4.08 7.48 -0.31
C VAL A 54 4.04 8.93 -0.77
N LEU A 55 4.68 9.83 -0.01
CA LEU A 55 4.94 11.20 -0.39
C LEU A 55 6.33 11.28 -0.99
N TYR A 56 6.47 11.88 -2.18
CA TYR A 56 7.74 11.93 -2.91
C TYR A 56 7.92 13.25 -3.68
N ARG A 57 9.17 13.53 -4.08
CA ARG A 57 9.50 14.66 -4.98
C ARG A 57 9.41 14.24 -6.44
#